data_AF-A0A4V3ID43-F1
#
_entry.id   AF-A0A4V3ID43-F1
#
_cell.length_a   1.000
_cell.length_b   1.000
_cell.length_c   1.000
_cell.angle_alpha   90.00
_cell.angle_beta   90.00
_cell.angle_gamma   90.00
#
_symmetry.space_group_name_H-M   'P 1'
#
loop_
_entity.id
_entity.type
_entity.pdbx_description
1 polymer ?
#
loop_
_entity_poly.entity_id
_entity_poly.type
_entity_poly.pdbx_seq_one_letter_code
_entity_poly.pdbx_strand_id
1 'polypeptide(L)'
;MLWISGITATLLALTAAWQIAIARTAPADGPFFGNVPDYTNLPIYMSFNSGYGYLSGAGWPNHLATLVALALACTVFFAVLHTDANRPVFARSTASSVRSERELTARLFTFILLGGLITTLGAVWMHTGSSGQALVGLDEQWVSDNASYPRILVAGGYDAIARPMNLLGYALQAGGVAFLLRLAVDTARAALATRRSRLATPEHEVSTNGPRR
;
A
#
# COMPACT_ATOMS: atom_id res chain seq x y z
N MET A 1 -9.76 -12.57 -3.10
CA MET A 1 -9.14 -11.74 -2.05
C MET A 1 -7.63 -11.96 -1.97
N LEU A 2 -7.15 -13.20 -1.84
CA LEU A 2 -5.71 -13.51 -1.91
C LEU A 2 -5.05 -13.00 -3.20
N TRP A 3 -5.65 -13.28 -4.37
CA TRP A 3 -5.16 -12.76 -5.65
C TRP A 3 -5.04 -11.23 -5.69
N ILE A 4 -6.07 -10.52 -5.22
CA ILE A 4 -6.06 -9.05 -5.18
C ILE A 4 -4.96 -8.56 -4.25
N SER A 5 -4.79 -9.18 -3.08
CA SER A 5 -3.72 -8.83 -2.12
C SER A 5 -2.35 -9.05 -2.74
N GLY A 6 -2.15 -10.17 -3.46
CA GLY A 6 -0.92 -10.46 -4.18
C GLY A 6 -0.63 -9.44 -5.29
N ILE A 7 -1.64 -9.07 -6.08
CA ILE A 7 -1.50 -8.05 -7.13
C ILE A 7 -1.14 -6.70 -6.51
N THR A 8 -1.83 -6.26 -5.46
CA THR A 8 -1.56 -4.99 -4.77
C THR A 8 -0.16 -4.96 -4.17
N ALA A 9 0.28 -6.06 -3.54
CA ALA A 9 1.63 -6.19 -2.99
C ALA A 9 2.70 -6.13 -4.10
N THR A 10 2.48 -6.83 -5.22
CA THR A 10 3.39 -6.79 -6.38
C THR A 10 3.47 -5.39 -6.98
N LEU A 11 2.34 -4.72 -7.18
CA LEU A 11 2.31 -3.34 -7.69
C LEU A 11 3.05 -2.38 -6.75
N LEU A 12 2.87 -2.53 -5.44
CA LEU A 12 3.57 -1.75 -4.43
C LEU A 12 5.09 -1.97 -4.52
N ALA A 13 5.53 -3.23 -4.58
CA ALA A 13 6.93 -3.59 -4.67
C ALA A 13 7.59 -3.08 -5.97
N LEU A 14 6.91 -3.25 -7.11
CA LEU A 14 7.38 -2.76 -8.40
C LEU A 14 7.48 -1.23 -8.42
N THR A 15 6.46 -0.52 -7.90
CA THR A 15 6.49 0.95 -7.84
C THR A 15 7.62 1.43 -6.96
N ALA A 16 7.82 0.83 -5.78
CA ALA A 16 8.91 1.18 -4.87
C ALA A 16 10.29 0.91 -5.49
N ALA A 17 10.47 -0.24 -6.14
CA ALA A 17 11.72 -0.60 -6.82
C ALA A 17 12.03 0.36 -7.98
N TRP A 18 11.02 0.70 -8.78
CA TRP A 18 11.14 1.68 -9.85
C TRP A 18 11.53 3.07 -9.31
N GLN A 19 10.90 3.52 -8.23
CA GLN A 19 11.25 4.80 -7.59
C GLN A 19 12.66 4.82 -7.00
N ILE A 20 13.11 3.70 -6.39
CA ILE A 20 14.50 3.57 -5.93
C ILE A 20 15.47 3.64 -7.12
N ALA A 21 15.16 2.97 -8.22
CA ALA A 21 16.00 2.95 -9.42
C ALA A 21 16.14 4.36 -10.01
N ILE A 22 15.03 5.04 -10.32
CA ILE A 22 15.07 6.37 -10.97
C ILE A 22 15.69 7.45 -10.05
N ALA A 23 15.75 7.20 -8.73
CA ALA A 23 16.43 8.07 -7.78
C ALA A 23 17.96 7.97 -7.84
N ARG A 24 18.51 6.84 -8.29
CA ARG A 24 19.94 6.53 -8.19
C ARG A 24 20.62 6.32 -9.53
N THR A 25 19.85 6.13 -10.60
CA THR A 25 20.38 5.74 -11.90
C THR A 25 20.07 6.72 -13.02
N ALA A 26 21.04 6.95 -13.91
CA ALA A 26 20.91 7.70 -15.16
C ALA A 26 21.75 7.04 -16.27
N PRO A 27 21.52 7.34 -17.56
CA PRO A 27 22.38 6.84 -18.65
C PRO A 27 23.75 7.54 -18.61
N ALA A 28 24.80 6.84 -19.06
CA ALA A 28 26.20 7.32 -18.96
C ALA A 28 26.54 8.42 -19.98
N ASP A 29 25.84 8.43 -21.09
CA ASP A 29 26.10 9.19 -22.32
C ASP A 29 25.17 10.40 -22.50
N GLY A 30 24.26 10.64 -21.55
CA GLY A 30 23.30 11.74 -21.59
C GLY A 30 23.77 13.02 -20.90
N PRO A 31 23.17 14.19 -21.19
CA PRO A 31 23.28 15.35 -20.32
C PRO A 31 22.32 15.21 -19.12
N PHE A 32 22.81 15.42 -17.90
CA PHE A 32 22.03 15.24 -16.67
C PHE A 32 22.02 16.48 -15.76
N PHE A 33 20.90 16.67 -15.08
CA PHE A 33 20.78 17.56 -13.93
C PHE A 33 20.84 16.73 -12.63
N GLY A 34 21.70 17.15 -11.70
CA GLY A 34 21.88 16.52 -10.39
C GLY A 34 23.13 15.64 -10.29
N ASN A 35 23.28 14.94 -9.17
CA ASN A 35 24.36 13.98 -8.93
C ASN A 35 23.86 12.57 -9.28
N VAL A 36 24.64 11.82 -10.06
CA VAL A 36 24.32 10.44 -10.50
C VAL A 36 25.17 9.46 -9.70
N PRO A 37 24.57 8.71 -8.75
CA PRO A 37 25.29 7.68 -8.01
C PRO A 37 25.78 6.54 -8.90
N ASP A 38 24.89 6.01 -9.76
CA ASP A 38 25.14 4.83 -10.58
C ASP A 38 24.66 5.05 -12.02
N TYR A 39 25.38 4.51 -13.00
CA TYR A 39 24.96 4.56 -14.40
C TYR A 39 24.28 3.27 -14.84
N THR A 40 23.27 3.38 -15.70
CA THR A 40 22.52 2.23 -16.23
C THR A 40 22.15 2.41 -17.70
N ASN A 41 22.13 1.29 -18.44
CA ASN A 41 21.63 1.25 -19.82
C ASN A 41 20.13 0.90 -19.90
N LEU A 42 19.51 0.58 -18.75
CA LEU A 42 18.08 0.30 -18.69
C LEU A 42 17.30 1.62 -18.71
N PRO A 43 16.13 1.70 -19.37
CA PRO A 43 15.31 2.91 -19.46
C PRO A 43 14.52 3.15 -18.16
N ILE A 44 15.23 3.23 -17.02
CA ILE A 44 14.71 3.35 -15.65
C ILE A 44 15.14 4.69 -15.04
N TYR A 45 15.04 5.76 -15.82
CA TYR A 45 15.46 7.10 -15.45
C TYR A 45 14.42 8.12 -15.87
N MET A 46 14.40 9.27 -15.20
CA MET A 46 13.53 10.39 -15.56
C MET A 46 14.18 11.18 -16.69
N SER A 47 13.61 11.14 -17.89
CA SER A 47 13.95 12.10 -18.94
C SER A 47 13.23 13.43 -18.70
N PHE A 48 13.72 14.51 -19.29
CA PHE A 48 12.97 15.76 -19.43
C PHE A 48 13.22 16.31 -20.84
N ASN A 49 12.37 17.24 -21.28
CA ASN A 49 12.46 17.85 -22.62
C ASN A 49 12.50 16.80 -23.75
N SER A 50 11.53 15.87 -23.83
CA SER A 50 11.48 14.87 -24.91
C SER A 50 12.75 14.00 -25.07
N GLY A 51 13.51 13.78 -23.99
CA GLY A 51 14.72 12.96 -24.02
C GLY A 51 16.02 13.73 -24.25
N TYR A 52 15.96 15.06 -24.36
CA TYR A 52 17.17 15.88 -24.48
C TYR A 52 18.03 15.91 -23.22
N GLY A 53 17.51 15.51 -22.06
CA GLY A 53 18.30 15.33 -20.85
C GLY A 53 17.62 14.49 -19.78
N TYR A 54 18.35 14.24 -18.70
CA TYR A 54 17.94 13.35 -17.61
C TYR A 54 17.96 14.05 -16.24
N LEU A 55 17.00 13.74 -15.38
CA LEU A 55 16.95 14.22 -14.01
C LEU A 55 17.40 13.10 -13.06
N SER A 56 18.58 13.25 -12.46
CA SER A 56 19.05 12.34 -11.42
C SER A 56 18.44 12.71 -10.08
N GLY A 57 18.13 11.71 -9.24
CA GLY A 57 17.46 11.95 -7.96
C GLY A 57 15.95 12.24 -8.08
N ALA A 58 15.34 11.99 -9.23
CA ALA A 58 13.92 12.25 -9.47
C ALA A 58 12.97 11.37 -8.64
N GLY A 59 13.44 10.20 -8.20
CA GLY A 59 12.66 9.27 -7.40
C GLY A 59 12.90 9.41 -5.91
N TRP A 60 12.13 8.66 -5.11
CA TRP A 60 12.34 8.56 -3.67
C TRP A 60 13.18 7.31 -3.33
N PRO A 61 14.45 7.45 -2.93
CA PRO A 61 15.32 6.31 -2.67
C PRO A 61 15.03 5.61 -1.34
N ASN A 62 14.29 6.26 -0.42
CA ASN A 62 14.00 5.77 0.92
C ASN A 62 12.63 5.06 1.01
N HIS A 63 12.41 4.05 0.16
CA HIS A 63 11.28 3.13 0.30
C HIS A 63 11.59 1.93 1.22
N LEU A 64 12.76 1.90 1.87
CA LEU A 64 13.19 0.78 2.71
C LEU A 64 12.17 0.48 3.81
N ALA A 65 11.69 1.51 4.51
CA ALA A 65 10.68 1.33 5.55
C ALA A 65 9.37 0.71 4.99
N THR A 66 8.94 1.14 3.80
CA THR A 66 7.77 0.58 3.11
C THR A 66 7.98 -0.89 2.75
N LEU A 67 9.16 -1.24 2.23
CA LEU A 67 9.50 -2.61 1.85
C LEU A 67 9.63 -3.53 3.07
N VAL A 68 10.24 -3.04 4.16
CA VAL A 68 10.33 -3.76 5.44
C VAL A 68 8.94 -4.00 6.01
N ALA A 69 8.07 -2.98 6.02
CA ALA A 69 6.70 -3.12 6.48
C ALA A 69 5.91 -4.13 5.63
N LEU A 70 6.08 -4.12 4.30
CA LEU A 70 5.46 -5.09 3.40
C LEU A 70 5.94 -6.52 3.69
N ALA A 71 7.25 -6.71 3.83
CA ALA A 71 7.84 -8.01 4.16
C ALA A 71 7.31 -8.53 5.50
N LEU A 72 7.31 -7.69 6.54
CA LEU A 72 6.77 -8.01 7.86
C LEU A 72 5.29 -8.40 7.78
N ALA A 73 4.47 -7.64 7.05
CA ALA A 73 3.06 -7.93 6.87
C ALA A 73 2.83 -9.29 6.19
N CYS A 74 3.60 -9.60 5.14
CA CYS A 74 3.55 -10.91 4.48
C CYS A 74 3.95 -12.05 5.43
N THR A 75 5.04 -11.89 6.20
CA THR A 75 5.46 -12.91 7.18
C THR A 75 4.44 -13.12 8.29
N VAL A 76 3.88 -12.04 8.86
CA VAL A 76 2.87 -12.14 9.92
C VAL A 76 1.62 -12.82 9.38
N PHE A 77 1.15 -12.43 8.20
CA PHE A 77 -0.02 -13.05 7.58
C PHE A 77 0.19 -14.54 7.31
N PHE A 78 1.34 -14.90 6.72
CA PHE A 78 1.70 -16.30 6.48
C PHE A 78 1.80 -17.09 7.79
N ALA A 79 2.50 -16.55 8.79
CA ALA A 79 2.67 -17.20 10.08
C ALA A 79 1.33 -17.41 10.79
N VAL A 80 0.43 -16.42 10.78
CA VAL A 80 -0.91 -16.53 11.39
C VAL A 80 -1.75 -17.59 10.68
N LEU A 81 -1.78 -17.59 9.34
CA LEU A 81 -2.53 -18.60 8.59
C LEU A 81 -1.95 -20.01 8.77
N HIS A 82 -0.62 -20.13 8.79
CA HIS A 82 0.06 -21.41 8.95
C HIS A 82 -0.12 -21.97 10.36
N THR A 83 0.01 -21.14 11.39
CA THR A 83 -0.21 -21.54 12.78
C THR A 83 -1.67 -21.92 13.03
N ASP A 84 -2.64 -21.21 12.45
CA ASP A 84 -4.06 -21.58 12.56
C ASP A 84 -4.37 -22.89 11.83
N ALA A 85 -3.80 -23.09 10.63
CA ALA A 85 -3.95 -24.34 9.87
C ALA A 85 -3.39 -25.55 10.62
N ASN A 86 -2.25 -25.39 11.31
CA ASN A 86 -1.54 -26.48 12.00
C ASN A 86 -1.92 -26.64 13.48
N ARG A 87 -2.85 -25.83 14.01
CA ARG A 87 -3.26 -25.93 15.41
C ARG A 87 -3.97 -27.26 15.68
N PRO A 88 -3.48 -28.10 16.62
CA PRO A 88 -4.15 -29.35 16.98
C PRO A 88 -5.47 -29.03 17.68
N VAL A 89 -6.58 -29.50 17.11
CA VAL A 89 -7.92 -29.35 17.69
C VAL A 89 -8.32 -30.67 18.33
N PHE A 90 -8.54 -30.67 19.65
CA PHE A 90 -8.99 -31.85 20.37
C PHE A 90 -10.43 -32.21 19.94
N ALA A 91 -10.58 -33.38 19.31
CA ALA A 91 -11.78 -34.21 19.14
C ALA A 91 -12.99 -33.77 18.26
N ARG A 92 -13.02 -32.60 17.59
CA ARG A 92 -14.11 -32.28 16.61
C ARG A 92 -13.64 -31.51 15.36
N SER A 93 -12.62 -32.01 14.67
CA SER A 93 -12.03 -31.34 13.48
C SER A 93 -12.99 -31.20 12.29
N THR A 94 -14.06 -31.99 12.22
CA THR A 94 -15.05 -31.98 11.14
C THR A 94 -16.36 -31.26 11.49
N ALA A 95 -16.50 -30.76 12.73
CA ALA A 95 -17.69 -29.99 13.09
C ALA A 95 -17.74 -28.70 12.26
N SER A 96 -18.88 -28.47 11.61
CA SER A 96 -19.10 -27.34 10.70
C SER A 96 -18.81 -25.99 11.36
N SER A 97 -19.04 -25.87 12.68
CA SER A 97 -18.76 -24.67 13.46
C SER A 97 -17.26 -24.32 13.48
N VAL A 98 -16.37 -25.27 13.73
CA VAL A 98 -14.91 -25.04 13.82
C VAL A 98 -14.35 -24.60 12.46
N ARG A 99 -14.83 -25.20 11.37
CA ARG A 99 -14.43 -24.81 10.01
C ARG A 99 -14.91 -23.39 9.67
N SER A 100 -16.14 -23.04 10.06
CA SER A 100 -16.68 -21.70 9.82
C SER A 100 -15.92 -20.61 10.58
N GLU A 101 -15.48 -20.87 11.82
CA GLU A 101 -14.70 -19.92 12.61
C GLU A 101 -13.29 -19.68 12.05
N ARG A 102 -12.62 -20.74 11.59
CA ARG A 102 -11.30 -20.65 10.93
C ARG A 102 -11.37 -19.86 9.62
N GLU A 103 -12.38 -20.15 8.79
CA GLU A 103 -12.60 -19.42 7.54
C GLU A 103 -12.84 -17.93 7.79
N LEU A 104 -13.63 -17.60 8.81
CA LEU A 104 -13.95 -16.22 9.16
C LEU A 104 -12.72 -15.47 9.68
N THR A 105 -11.89 -16.13 10.50
CA THR A 105 -10.60 -15.60 10.96
C THR A 105 -9.66 -15.32 9.80
N ALA A 106 -9.45 -16.30 8.92
CA ALA A 106 -8.60 -16.14 7.73
C ALA A 106 -9.09 -15.01 6.82
N ARG A 107 -10.42 -14.89 6.65
CA ARG A 107 -11.05 -13.83 5.87
C ARG A 107 -10.85 -12.46 6.49
N LEU A 108 -11.01 -12.33 7.81
CA LEU A 108 -10.78 -11.08 8.53
C LEU A 108 -9.32 -10.62 8.41
N PHE A 109 -8.36 -11.52 8.63
CA PHE A 109 -6.94 -11.20 8.44
C PHE A 109 -6.62 -10.80 6.99
N THR A 110 -7.22 -11.50 6.01
CA THR A 110 -7.03 -11.15 4.60
C THR A 110 -7.58 -9.76 4.29
N PHE A 111 -8.71 -9.38 4.88
CA PHE A 111 -9.26 -8.03 4.72
C PHE A 111 -8.39 -6.96 5.38
N ILE A 112 -7.91 -7.20 6.61
CA ILE A 112 -6.98 -6.25 7.27
C ILE A 112 -5.74 -6.05 6.41
N LEU A 113 -5.12 -7.13 5.93
CA LEU A 113 -3.95 -7.07 5.06
C LEU A 113 -4.27 -6.31 3.77
N LEU A 114 -5.36 -6.67 3.09
CA LEU A 114 -5.76 -6.03 1.83
C LEU A 114 -6.02 -4.53 2.01
N GLY A 115 -6.73 -4.13 3.07
CA GLY A 115 -6.98 -2.73 3.39
C GLY A 115 -5.68 -1.97 3.62
N GLY A 116 -4.76 -2.54 4.41
CA GLY A 116 -3.44 -1.95 4.63
C GLY A 116 -2.64 -1.79 3.33
N LEU A 117 -2.58 -2.85 2.51
CA LEU A 117 -1.89 -2.83 1.21
C LEU A 117 -2.46 -1.77 0.26
N ILE A 118 -3.79 -1.64 0.16
CA ILE A 118 -4.43 -0.63 -0.68
C ILE A 118 -4.09 0.77 -0.17
N THR A 119 -4.16 1.00 1.14
CA THR A 119 -3.81 2.30 1.74
C THR A 119 -2.35 2.67 1.48
N THR A 120 -1.42 1.72 1.64
CA THR A 120 0.01 1.95 1.38
C THR A 120 0.29 2.17 -0.10
N LEU A 121 -0.31 1.38 -1.00
CA LEU A 121 -0.21 1.59 -2.44
C LEU A 121 -0.71 2.98 -2.82
N GLY A 122 -1.86 3.39 -2.27
CA GLY A 122 -2.41 4.73 -2.47
C GLY A 122 -1.43 5.83 -2.06
N ALA A 123 -0.84 5.73 -0.87
CA ALA A 123 0.15 6.70 -0.40
C ALA A 123 1.40 6.76 -1.29
N VAL A 124 1.93 5.60 -1.72
CA VAL A 124 3.09 5.53 -2.62
C VAL A 124 2.77 6.14 -3.98
N TRP A 125 1.60 5.83 -4.56
CA TRP A 125 1.18 6.37 -5.86
C TRP A 125 0.88 7.87 -5.81
N MET A 126 0.26 8.33 -4.72
CA MET A 126 0.04 9.75 -4.46
C MET A 126 1.38 10.50 -4.47
N HIS A 127 2.32 10.02 -3.67
CA HIS A 127 3.64 10.64 -3.56
C HIS A 127 4.41 10.58 -4.87
N THR A 128 4.51 9.40 -5.48
CA THR A 128 5.21 9.18 -6.76
C THR A 128 4.64 10.04 -7.88
N GLY A 129 3.31 10.11 -7.98
CA GLY A 129 2.64 10.94 -8.97
C GLY A 129 2.85 12.43 -8.72
N SER A 130 2.99 12.87 -7.47
CA SER A 130 3.35 14.26 -7.16
C SER A 130 4.79 14.58 -7.59
N SER A 131 5.73 13.67 -7.35
CA SER A 131 7.14 13.84 -7.75
C SER A 131 7.31 13.85 -9.27
N GLY A 132 6.51 13.04 -9.98
CA GLY A 132 6.51 13.01 -11.45
C GLY A 132 5.98 14.27 -12.14
N GLN A 133 5.21 15.08 -11.41
CA GLN A 133 4.73 16.40 -11.88
C GLN A 133 5.74 17.52 -11.63
N ALA A 134 6.93 17.21 -11.10
CA ALA A 134 7.97 18.21 -10.92
C ALA A 134 8.36 18.84 -12.26
N LEU A 135 8.42 20.17 -12.27
CA LEU A 135 8.79 20.96 -13.44
C LEU A 135 10.21 21.51 -13.24
N VAL A 136 11.04 21.38 -14.27
CA VAL A 136 12.34 22.07 -14.32
C VAL A 136 12.08 23.46 -14.89
N GLY A 137 12.34 24.48 -14.09
CA GLY A 137 12.28 25.88 -14.53
C GLY A 137 13.64 26.38 -14.97
N LEU A 138 13.74 26.89 -16.20
CA LEU A 138 14.79 27.80 -16.59
C LEU A 138 14.30 29.20 -16.24
N ASP A 139 14.91 29.81 -15.23
CA ASP A 139 14.50 31.13 -14.75
C ASP A 139 14.73 32.22 -15.80
N GLU A 140 13.93 33.27 -15.68
CA GLU A 140 13.96 34.41 -16.58
C GLU A 140 15.33 35.07 -16.55
N GLN A 141 16.05 35.00 -17.68
CA GLN A 141 17.34 35.64 -17.82
C GLN A 141 17.17 36.98 -18.53
N TRP A 142 17.40 38.06 -17.79
CA TRP A 142 17.38 39.42 -18.30
C TRP A 142 18.68 39.68 -19.07
N VAL A 143 18.55 40.03 -20.35
CA VAL A 143 19.68 40.31 -21.25
C VAL A 143 19.89 41.82 -21.39
N SER A 144 18.84 42.61 -21.18
CA SER A 144 18.86 44.07 -21.06
C SER A 144 17.65 44.55 -20.25
N ASP A 145 17.61 45.85 -19.93
CA ASP A 145 16.51 46.46 -19.16
C ASP A 145 15.11 46.26 -19.78
N ASN A 146 15.03 46.02 -21.09
CA ASN A 146 13.77 45.87 -21.83
C ASN A 146 13.59 44.49 -22.49
N ALA A 147 14.50 43.54 -22.26
CA ALA A 147 14.43 42.22 -22.90
C ALA A 147 14.86 41.09 -21.95
N SER A 148 13.95 40.15 -21.75
CA SER A 148 14.18 38.92 -21.00
C SER A 148 13.88 37.68 -21.85
N TYR A 149 14.59 36.60 -21.58
CA TYR A 149 14.19 35.29 -22.05
C TYR A 149 13.05 34.76 -21.17
N PRO A 150 11.91 34.34 -21.74
CA PRO A 150 10.77 33.90 -20.95
C PRO A 150 11.13 32.70 -20.10
N ARG A 151 10.59 32.62 -18.89
CA ARG A 151 10.72 31.44 -18.03
C ARG A 151 10.15 30.21 -18.73
N ILE A 152 10.98 29.21 -18.96
CA ILE A 152 10.55 27.95 -19.58
C ILE A 152 10.39 26.90 -18.50
N LEU A 153 9.19 26.33 -18.37
CA LEU A 153 8.92 25.19 -17.50
C LEU A 153 8.87 23.92 -18.36
N VAL A 154 9.74 22.97 -18.06
CA VAL A 154 9.82 21.70 -18.75
C VAL A 154 9.34 20.59 -17.82
N ALA A 155 8.32 19.86 -18.26
CA ALA A 155 7.80 18.70 -17.55
C ALA A 155 8.74 17.48 -17.66
N GLY A 156 8.70 16.63 -16.64
CA GLY A 156 9.36 15.33 -16.64
C GLY A 156 8.73 14.36 -17.65
N GLY A 157 9.51 13.38 -18.07
CA GLY A 157 9.18 12.42 -19.14
C GLY A 157 8.02 11.48 -18.83
N TYR A 158 7.56 11.42 -17.57
CA TYR A 158 6.39 10.63 -17.19
C TYR A 158 5.23 11.46 -16.60
N ASP A 159 5.22 12.78 -16.76
CA ASP A 159 4.15 13.67 -16.26
C ASP A 159 2.74 13.19 -16.66
N ALA A 160 2.59 12.70 -17.90
CA ALA A 160 1.34 12.16 -18.44
C ALA A 160 0.75 11.00 -17.62
N ILE A 161 1.62 10.16 -17.03
CA ILE A 161 1.19 9.07 -16.14
C ILE A 161 1.25 9.47 -14.65
N ALA A 162 2.05 10.47 -14.30
CA ALA A 162 2.20 10.96 -12.94
C ALA A 162 0.88 11.52 -12.38
N ARG A 163 0.15 12.30 -13.19
CA ARG A 163 -1.15 12.87 -12.81
C ARG A 163 -2.23 11.83 -12.51
N PRO A 164 -2.52 10.85 -13.38
CA PRO A 164 -3.47 9.80 -13.05
C PRO A 164 -2.99 8.95 -11.87
N MET A 165 -1.69 8.67 -11.74
CA MET A 165 -1.15 7.97 -10.57
C MET A 165 -1.39 8.73 -9.27
N ASN A 166 -1.20 10.05 -9.25
CA ASN A 166 -1.43 10.88 -8.07
C ASN A 166 -2.90 10.84 -7.63
N LEU A 167 -3.82 11.04 -8.57
CA LEU A 167 -5.27 11.02 -8.32
C LEU A 167 -5.75 9.64 -7.87
N LEU A 168 -5.29 8.57 -8.53
CA LEU A 168 -5.58 7.20 -8.11
C LEU A 168 -4.97 6.91 -6.74
N GLY A 169 -3.81 7.47 -6.44
CA GLY A 169 -3.17 7.38 -5.13
C GLY A 169 -4.08 7.89 -4.01
N TYR A 170 -4.63 9.11 -4.17
CA TYR A 170 -5.60 9.66 -3.23
C TYR A 170 -6.85 8.77 -3.10
N ALA A 171 -7.41 8.32 -4.22
CA ALA A 171 -8.62 7.50 -4.23
C ALA A 171 -8.40 6.14 -3.53
N LEU A 172 -7.29 5.46 -3.82
CA LEU A 172 -6.90 4.20 -3.20
C LEU A 172 -6.65 4.38 -1.71
N GLN A 173 -5.93 5.44 -1.31
CA GLN A 173 -5.64 5.69 0.09
C GLN A 173 -6.91 5.94 0.90
N ALA A 174 -7.79 6.82 0.42
CA ALA A 174 -9.08 7.10 1.04
C ALA A 174 -9.97 5.85 1.08
N GLY A 175 -10.04 5.10 -0.03
CA GLY A 175 -10.82 3.87 -0.12
C GLY A 175 -10.33 2.78 0.83
N GLY A 176 -9.02 2.57 0.94
CA GLY A 176 -8.42 1.62 1.88
C GLY A 176 -8.68 1.99 3.34
N VAL A 177 -8.54 3.27 3.70
CA VAL A 177 -8.85 3.76 5.05
C VAL A 177 -10.34 3.60 5.37
N ALA A 178 -11.23 3.99 4.45
CA ALA A 178 -12.68 3.83 4.62
C ALA A 178 -13.06 2.35 4.80
N PHE A 179 -12.44 1.45 4.02
CA PHE A 179 -12.64 0.01 4.13
C PHE A 179 -12.19 -0.52 5.50
N LEU A 180 -10.99 -0.15 5.97
CA LEU A 180 -10.49 -0.57 7.28
C LEU A 180 -11.33 -0.02 8.44
N LEU A 181 -11.78 1.23 8.36
CA LEU A 181 -12.71 1.81 9.34
C LEU A 181 -14.02 1.04 9.38
N ARG A 182 -14.58 0.71 8.20
CA ARG A 182 -15.81 -0.08 8.13
C ARG A 182 -15.62 -1.46 8.75
N LEU A 183 -14.50 -2.12 8.43
CA LEU A 183 -14.15 -3.42 9.00
C LEU A 183 -14.01 -3.35 10.52
N ALA A 184 -13.34 -2.32 11.04
CA ALA A 184 -13.17 -2.11 12.48
C ALA A 184 -14.51 -1.90 13.19
N VAL A 185 -15.38 -1.04 12.64
CA VAL A 185 -16.72 -0.78 13.19
C VAL A 185 -17.59 -2.04 13.17
N ASP A 186 -17.58 -2.80 12.07
CA ASP A 186 -18.36 -4.03 11.95
C ASP A 186 -17.84 -5.12 12.90
N THR A 187 -16.52 -5.23 13.07
CA THR A 187 -15.89 -6.14 14.04
C THR A 187 -16.22 -5.76 15.48
N ALA A 188 -16.18 -4.47 15.82
CA ALA A 188 -16.53 -3.98 17.15
C ALA A 188 -18.02 -4.21 17.47
N ARG A 189 -18.91 -3.94 16.50
CA ARG A 189 -20.36 -4.22 16.65
C ARG A 189 -20.63 -5.70 16.86
N ALA A 190 -19.98 -6.57 16.09
CA ALA A 190 -20.10 -8.02 16.25
C ALA A 190 -19.62 -8.46 17.65
N ALA A 191 -18.45 -8.00 18.09
CA ALA A 191 -17.91 -8.33 19.42
C ALA A 191 -18.84 -7.87 20.56
N LEU A 192 -19.41 -6.67 20.46
CA LEU A 192 -20.37 -6.14 21.44
C LEU A 192 -21.66 -6.96 21.46
N ALA A 193 -22.19 -7.36 20.30
CA ALA A 193 -23.38 -8.21 20.20
C ALA A 193 -23.13 -9.58 20.85
N THR A 194 -22.00 -10.24 20.55
CA THR A 194 -21.62 -11.52 21.15
C THR A 194 -21.48 -11.41 22.67
N ARG A 195 -20.87 -10.32 23.17
CA ARG A 195 -20.74 -10.08 24.62
C ARG A 195 -22.11 -9.91 25.29
N ARG A 196 -23.03 -9.18 24.67
CA ARG A 196 -24.40 -9.01 25.17
C ARG A 196 -25.17 -10.33 25.20
N SER A 197 -25.11 -11.14 24.14
CA SER A 197 -25.76 -12.46 24.11
C SER A 197 -25.24 -13.40 25.20
N ARG A 198 -23.93 -13.39 25.48
CA ARG A 198 -23.34 -14.18 26.58
C ARG A 198 -23.82 -13.73 27.96
N LEU A 199 -23.97 -12.42 28.17
CA LEU A 199 -24.49 -11.87 29.42
C LEU A 199 -26.00 -12.06 29.59
N ALA A 200 -26.75 -12.09 28.48
CA ALA A 200 -28.19 -12.27 28.45
C ALA A 200 -28.62 -13.74 28.46
N THR A 201 -27.70 -14.69 28.68
CA THR A 201 -28.01 -16.10 28.95
C THR A 201 -27.96 -16.28 30.46
N PRO A 202 -29.09 -16.14 31.20
CA PRO A 202 -29.10 -16.43 32.63
C PRO A 202 -29.09 -17.94 32.81
N GLU A 203 -28.48 -18.39 33.89
CA GLU A 203 -28.59 -19.74 34.44
C GLU A 203 -30.07 -20.17 34.49
N HIS A 204 -30.52 -20.92 33.50
CA HIS A 204 -31.81 -21.61 33.54
C HIS A 204 -31.59 -23.12 33.49
N GLU A 205 -30.69 -23.59 34.34
CA GLU A 205 -30.48 -25.02 34.57
C GLU A 205 -29.95 -25.29 35.97
N VAL A 206 -30.61 -24.75 37.01
CA VAL A 206 -30.50 -25.30 38.37
C VAL A 206 -31.87 -25.34 39.02
N SER A 207 -32.30 -26.56 39.35
CA SER A 207 -33.38 -26.93 40.27
C SER A 207 -34.81 -27.05 39.72
N THR A 208 -35.05 -28.08 38.91
CA THR A 208 -36.34 -28.81 38.89
C THR A 208 -36.16 -30.25 39.37
N ASN A 209 -35.35 -30.47 40.41
CA ASN A 209 -35.43 -31.72 41.18
C ASN A 209 -36.33 -31.49 42.40
N GLY A 210 -37.65 -31.57 42.17
CA GLY A 210 -38.63 -31.65 43.25
C GLY A 210 -38.45 -32.93 44.08
N PRO A 211 -38.88 -32.95 45.35
CA PRO A 211 -38.71 -34.10 46.22
C PRO A 211 -39.60 -35.24 45.73
N ARG A 212 -38.97 -36.37 45.34
CA ARG A 212 -39.69 -37.64 45.23
C ARG A 212 -39.90 -38.17 46.65
N ARG A 213 -41.17 -38.42 46.95
CA ARG A 213 -41.69 -39.07 48.17
C ARG A 213 -40.94 -40.36 48.51
#